data_AF-A0A6P0XWT9-F1
#
_entry.id   AF-A0A6P0XWT9-F1
#
_cell.length_a   1.000
_cell.length_b   1.000
_cell.length_c   1.000
_cell.angle_alpha   90.00
_cell.angle_beta   90.00
_cell.angle_gamma   90.00
#
_symmetry.space_group_name_H-M   'P 1'
#
loop_
_entity.id
_entity.type
_entity.pdbx_description
1 polymer ?
#
loop_
_entity_poly.entity_id
_entity_poly.type
_entity_poly.pdbx_seq_one_letter_code
_entity_poly.pdbx_strand_id
1 'polypeptide(L)'
;MRYMLAQAKMISQIISYIWLYAESDPLAKQARHWFQNPTKNFDKLENPTSADKLPSLAKLMGAKPQDQSIYGELLSKVFPDVKDESKGLYNFPIFNKHDIESGIVVFKTDASIVNGSVLDPNPNSPNVLTVIIAFPPCPKFSEATLTKEELSNWLNDRDSTNYTPPNSFIPTCSC
;
A
#
# COMPACT_ATOMS: atom_id res chain seq x y z
N MET A 1 -14.25 -10.44 -4.91
CA MET A 1 -14.18 -10.21 -3.45
C MET A 1 -12.84 -10.63 -2.85
N ARG A 2 -12.42 -11.92 -2.89
CA ARG A 2 -11.12 -12.36 -2.34
C ARG A 2 -9.89 -11.58 -2.84
N TYR A 3 -9.86 -11.22 -4.13
CA TYR A 3 -8.77 -10.45 -4.71
C TYR A 3 -8.60 -9.06 -4.07
N MET A 4 -9.70 -8.32 -3.86
CA MET A 4 -9.64 -6.99 -3.23
C MET A 4 -9.29 -7.07 -1.74
N LEU A 5 -9.74 -8.11 -1.04
CA LEU A 5 -9.34 -8.36 0.36
C LEU A 5 -7.82 -8.64 0.46
N ALA A 6 -7.24 -9.36 -0.50
CA ALA A 6 -5.80 -9.56 -0.57
C ALA A 6 -5.04 -8.24 -0.83
N GLN A 7 -5.53 -7.41 -1.75
CA GLN A 7 -4.97 -6.07 -1.99
C GLN A 7 -5.02 -5.19 -0.72
N ALA A 8 -6.15 -5.20 -0.02
CA ALA A 8 -6.33 -4.49 1.26
C ALA A 8 -5.33 -4.96 2.31
N LYS A 9 -5.15 -6.27 2.47
CA LYS A 9 -4.13 -6.86 3.35
C LYS A 9 -2.73 -6.37 2.98
N MET A 10 -2.36 -6.41 1.71
CA MET A 10 -1.05 -5.96 1.25
C MET A 10 -0.79 -4.49 1.58
N ILE A 11 -1.77 -3.61 1.32
CA ILE A 11 -1.66 -2.18 1.69
C ILE A 11 -1.51 -2.02 3.21
N SER A 12 -2.32 -2.74 3.99
CA SER A 12 -2.24 -2.73 5.46
C SER A 12 -0.85 -3.16 5.97
N GLN A 13 -0.25 -4.18 5.35
CA GLN A 13 1.09 -4.66 5.69
C GLN A 13 2.19 -3.65 5.31
N ILE A 14 2.05 -2.95 4.17
CA ILE A 14 2.95 -1.84 3.81
C ILE A 14 2.86 -0.71 4.84
N ILE A 15 1.67 -0.32 5.27
CA ILE A 15 1.47 0.71 6.31
C ILE A 15 2.11 0.27 7.63
N SER A 16 1.94 -0.99 7.98
CA SER A 16 2.53 -1.57 9.19
C SER A 16 4.06 -1.50 9.18
N TYR A 17 4.68 -1.83 8.04
CA TYR A 17 6.12 -1.65 7.83
C TYR A 17 6.52 -0.18 7.97
N ILE A 18 5.78 0.75 7.36
CA ILE A 18 6.05 2.18 7.48
C ILE A 18 6.01 2.62 8.95
N TRP A 19 4.98 2.24 9.70
CA TRP A 19 4.83 2.61 11.11
C TRP A 19 5.93 2.03 12.01
N LEU A 20 6.40 0.82 11.74
CA LEU A 20 7.48 0.20 12.51
C LEU A 20 8.84 0.85 12.24
N TYR A 21 9.12 1.23 10.99
CA TYR A 21 10.49 1.50 10.54
C TYR A 21 10.74 2.91 9.98
N ALA A 22 9.75 3.79 9.86
CA ALA A 22 9.95 5.12 9.25
C ALA A 22 10.94 6.06 9.97
N GLU A 23 11.32 5.74 11.21
CA GLU A 23 12.34 6.48 11.96
C GLU A 23 13.76 5.86 11.83
N SER A 24 13.87 4.59 11.45
CA SER A 24 15.14 3.85 11.39
C SER A 24 15.55 3.39 9.98
N ASP A 25 14.60 3.22 9.06
CA ASP A 25 14.83 2.80 7.68
C ASP A 25 14.50 3.95 6.71
N PRO A 26 15.48 4.47 5.94
CA PRO A 26 15.26 5.52 4.95
C PRO A 26 14.17 5.18 3.92
N LEU A 27 14.03 3.91 3.55
CA LEU A 27 13.04 3.47 2.57
C LEU A 27 11.62 3.52 3.16
N ALA A 28 11.45 3.11 4.42
CA ALA A 28 10.18 3.27 5.14
C ALA A 28 9.82 4.75 5.32
N LYS A 29 10.82 5.60 5.61
CA LYS A 29 10.64 7.05 5.69
C LYS A 29 10.19 7.66 4.37
N GLN A 30 10.76 7.20 3.26
CA GLN A 30 10.39 7.64 1.92
C GLN A 30 8.98 7.16 1.55
N ALA A 31 8.64 5.91 1.86
CA ALA A 31 7.30 5.36 1.67
C ALA A 31 6.24 6.16 2.44
N ARG A 32 6.51 6.54 3.70
CA ARG A 32 5.65 7.46 4.47
C ARG A 32 5.38 8.75 3.69
N HIS A 33 6.39 9.32 3.05
CA HIS A 33 6.25 10.56 2.30
C HIS A 33 5.34 10.41 1.06
N TRP A 34 5.40 9.24 0.38
CA TRP A 34 4.50 8.93 -0.74
C TRP A 34 3.04 8.84 -0.30
N PHE A 35 2.77 8.17 0.84
CA PHE A 35 1.41 8.08 1.38
C PHE A 35 0.90 9.43 1.90
N GLN A 36 1.76 10.30 2.44
CA GLN A 36 1.37 11.66 2.83
C GLN A 36 1.12 12.60 1.64
N ASN A 37 1.58 12.24 0.45
CA ASN A 37 1.48 13.06 -0.76
C ASN A 37 1.05 12.21 -1.97
N PRO A 38 -0.17 11.62 -1.95
CA PRO A 38 -0.58 10.56 -2.87
C PRO A 38 -0.63 10.99 -4.34
N THR A 39 -0.70 12.30 -4.62
CA THR A 39 -0.78 12.87 -5.98
C THR A 39 0.56 13.38 -6.51
N LYS A 40 1.63 13.35 -5.70
CA LYS A 40 2.94 13.88 -6.10
C LYS A 40 3.83 12.76 -6.63
N ASN A 41 4.63 13.11 -7.63
CA ASN A 41 5.73 12.30 -8.13
C ASN A 41 7.04 12.87 -7.59
N PHE A 42 7.85 12.02 -6.96
CA PHE A 42 9.12 12.42 -6.35
C PHE A 42 10.35 12.00 -7.16
N ASP A 43 10.14 11.31 -8.28
CA ASP A 43 11.22 10.85 -9.13
C ASP A 43 11.71 12.03 -9.98
N LYS A 44 13.01 12.35 -9.88
CA LYS A 44 13.66 13.36 -10.71
C LYS A 44 14.28 12.66 -11.91
N LEU A 45 13.59 12.71 -13.06
CA LEU A 45 14.03 12.07 -14.31
C LEU A 45 14.22 13.14 -15.38
N GLU A 46 15.32 13.07 -16.12
CA GLU A 46 15.65 14.06 -17.16
C GLU A 46 14.75 13.94 -18.40
N ASN A 47 14.22 12.74 -18.69
CA ASN A 47 13.33 12.49 -19.82
C ASN A 47 12.22 11.48 -19.47
N PRO A 48 11.21 11.88 -18.67
CA PRO A 48 10.20 10.97 -18.16
C PRO A 48 9.20 10.53 -19.24
N THR A 49 8.94 9.22 -19.31
CA THR A 49 7.79 8.66 -20.02
C THR A 49 6.47 9.02 -19.32
N SER A 50 5.32 8.68 -19.92
CA SER A 50 4.01 8.88 -19.26
C SER A 50 3.88 8.09 -17.96
N ALA A 51 4.38 6.85 -17.91
CA ALA A 51 4.41 6.05 -16.69
C ALA A 51 5.32 6.68 -15.61
N ASP A 52 6.42 7.30 -16.03
CA ASP A 52 7.33 8.02 -15.14
C ASP A 52 6.73 9.27 -14.52
N LYS A 53 5.61 9.78 -15.05
CA LYS A 53 4.89 10.94 -14.52
C LYS A 53 3.83 10.56 -13.47
N LEU A 54 3.55 9.27 -13.28
CA LEU A 54 2.60 8.81 -12.27
C LEU A 54 3.02 9.25 -10.86
N PRO A 55 2.06 9.52 -9.95
CA PRO A 55 2.38 9.74 -8.55
C PRO A 55 3.15 8.57 -7.94
N SER A 56 4.06 8.83 -7.00
CA SER A 56 4.90 7.77 -6.41
C SER A 56 4.09 6.68 -5.71
N LEU A 57 2.94 7.03 -5.12
CA LEU A 57 2.02 6.04 -4.56
C LEU A 57 1.43 5.12 -5.65
N ALA A 58 1.02 5.69 -6.79
CA ALA A 58 0.50 4.91 -7.91
C ALA A 58 1.58 3.99 -8.51
N LYS A 59 2.82 4.47 -8.61
CA LYS A 59 3.97 3.65 -9.02
C LYS A 59 4.21 2.48 -8.07
N LEU A 60 4.13 2.71 -6.75
CA LEU A 60 4.22 1.63 -5.76
C LEU A 60 3.11 0.58 -5.94
N MET A 61 1.86 1.01 -6.14
CA MET A 61 0.72 0.10 -6.33
C MET A 61 0.84 -0.73 -7.61
N GLY A 62 1.48 -0.19 -8.64
CA GLY A 62 1.76 -0.84 -9.93
C GLY A 62 3.08 -1.59 -10.02
N ALA A 63 3.90 -1.61 -8.96
CA ALA A 63 5.23 -2.22 -8.96
C ALA A 63 5.19 -3.71 -8.56
N LYS A 64 6.30 -4.40 -8.84
CA LYS A 64 6.57 -5.76 -8.39
C LYS A 64 7.84 -5.81 -7.54
N PRO A 65 7.96 -6.75 -6.57
CA PRO A 65 9.16 -6.90 -5.76
C PRO A 65 10.44 -7.09 -6.58
N GLN A 66 10.35 -7.68 -7.77
CA GLN A 66 11.47 -7.96 -8.67
C GLN A 66 11.91 -6.74 -9.49
N ASP A 67 11.15 -5.64 -9.48
CA ASP A 67 11.48 -4.45 -10.25
C ASP A 67 12.76 -3.81 -9.70
N GLN A 68 13.68 -3.41 -10.59
CA GLN A 68 14.89 -2.67 -10.24
C GLN A 68 14.56 -1.19 -9.95
N SER A 69 13.70 -0.95 -8.97
CA SER A 69 13.26 0.37 -8.54
C SER A 69 13.15 0.44 -7.02
N ILE A 70 13.10 1.66 -6.47
CA ILE A 70 12.87 1.89 -5.04
C ILE A 70 11.54 1.29 -4.56
N TYR A 71 10.55 1.21 -5.46
CA TYR A 71 9.25 0.62 -5.18
C TYR A 71 9.36 -0.90 -5.06
N GLY A 72 10.08 -1.55 -5.98
CA GLY A 72 10.37 -2.98 -5.93
C GLY A 72 11.21 -3.35 -4.71
N GLU A 73 12.20 -2.53 -4.35
CA GLU A 73 12.98 -2.70 -3.12
C GLU A 73 12.10 -2.66 -1.87
N LEU A 74 11.18 -1.69 -1.78
CA LEU A 74 10.24 -1.60 -0.65
C LEU A 74 9.39 -2.85 -0.58
N LEU A 75 8.78 -3.26 -1.70
CA LEU A 75 7.92 -4.45 -1.75
C LEU A 75 8.70 -5.72 -1.40
N SER A 76 9.96 -5.85 -1.82
CA SER A 76 10.84 -6.95 -1.43
C SER A 76 11.16 -6.99 0.06
N LYS A 77 11.23 -5.83 0.73
CA LYS A 77 11.41 -5.76 2.19
C LYS A 77 10.14 -6.11 2.95
N VAL A 78 8.98 -5.63 2.50
CA VAL A 78 7.69 -5.89 3.15
C VAL A 78 7.25 -7.35 2.93
N PHE A 79 7.55 -7.90 1.74
CA PHE A 79 7.13 -9.23 1.32
C PHE A 79 8.33 -10.08 0.85
N PRO A 80 9.26 -10.43 1.75
CA PRO A 80 10.49 -11.15 1.39
C PRO A 80 10.23 -12.55 0.79
N ASP A 81 9.10 -13.16 1.14
CA ASP A 81 8.74 -14.52 0.76
C ASP A 81 8.21 -14.64 -0.69
N VAL A 82 7.94 -13.52 -1.36
CA VAL A 82 7.36 -13.49 -2.72
C VAL A 82 8.35 -13.96 -3.79
N LYS A 83 9.62 -14.13 -3.43
CA LYS A 83 10.61 -14.80 -4.30
C LYS A 83 10.27 -16.27 -4.55
N ASP A 84 9.40 -16.87 -3.75
CA ASP A 84 8.94 -18.24 -3.89
C ASP A 84 7.55 -18.27 -4.56
N GLU A 85 7.54 -18.35 -5.90
CA GLU A 85 6.32 -18.38 -6.72
C GLU A 85 5.35 -19.53 -6.34
N SER A 86 5.85 -20.56 -5.64
CA SER A 86 5.06 -21.71 -5.21
C SER A 86 4.01 -21.39 -4.14
N LYS A 87 4.12 -20.24 -3.45
CA LYS A 87 3.25 -19.90 -2.31
C LYS A 87 2.01 -19.09 -2.69
N GLY A 88 1.94 -18.48 -3.87
CA GLY A 88 0.71 -17.87 -4.43
C GLY A 88 -0.05 -16.85 -3.55
N LEU A 89 0.56 -16.35 -2.47
CA LEU A 89 -0.11 -15.62 -1.39
C LEU A 89 -0.48 -14.19 -1.77
N TYR A 90 0.32 -13.58 -2.64
CA TYR A 90 0.21 -12.18 -3.01
C TYR A 90 0.22 -12.05 -4.53
N ASN A 91 -0.67 -11.20 -5.04
CA ASN A 91 -0.72 -10.88 -6.45
C ASN A 91 -0.01 -9.55 -6.67
N PHE A 92 1.11 -9.57 -7.38
CA PHE A 92 1.81 -8.37 -7.83
C PHE A 92 1.64 -8.15 -9.34
N PRO A 93 1.46 -6.90 -9.79
CA PRO A 93 1.35 -5.69 -8.98
C PRO A 93 0.07 -5.67 -8.14
N ILE A 94 0.06 -4.88 -7.06
CA ILE A 94 -1.10 -4.81 -6.15
C ILE A 94 -2.34 -4.42 -6.95
N PHE A 95 -2.21 -3.42 -7.82
CA PHE A 95 -3.23 -3.06 -8.82
C PHE A 95 -2.66 -3.19 -10.22
N ASN A 96 -3.52 -3.51 -11.19
CA ASN A 96 -3.12 -3.64 -12.58
C ASN A 96 -2.50 -2.33 -13.08
N LYS A 97 -1.26 -2.42 -13.57
CA LYS A 97 -0.49 -1.26 -14.05
C LYS A 97 -1.18 -0.51 -15.20
N HIS A 98 -1.86 -1.23 -16.10
CA HIS A 98 -2.59 -0.61 -17.20
C HIS A 98 -3.77 0.24 -16.70
N ASP A 99 -4.49 -0.23 -15.69
CA ASP A 99 -5.62 0.50 -15.10
C ASP A 99 -5.15 1.77 -14.36
N ILE A 100 -3.97 1.72 -13.75
CA ILE A 100 -3.34 2.89 -13.14
C ILE A 100 -2.89 3.89 -14.22
N GLU A 101 -2.18 3.43 -15.25
CA GLU A 101 -1.64 4.28 -16.32
C GLU A 101 -2.71 4.94 -17.18
N SER A 102 -3.83 4.25 -17.39
CA SER A 102 -5.01 4.78 -18.09
C SER A 102 -5.87 5.71 -17.23
N GLY A 103 -5.57 5.83 -15.93
CA GLY A 103 -6.34 6.63 -14.99
C GLY A 103 -7.69 6.03 -14.60
N ILE A 104 -7.94 4.75 -14.92
CA ILE A 104 -9.12 4.01 -14.49
C ILE A 104 -9.10 3.83 -12.97
N VAL A 105 -7.93 3.65 -12.37
CA VAL A 105 -7.75 3.55 -10.91
C VAL A 105 -6.91 4.72 -10.41
N VAL A 106 -7.42 5.44 -9.41
CA VAL A 106 -6.69 6.51 -8.72
C VAL A 106 -6.63 6.28 -7.22
N PHE A 107 -5.52 6.68 -6.61
CA PHE A 107 -5.28 6.49 -5.19
C PHE A 107 -5.36 7.82 -4.44
N LYS A 108 -6.07 7.80 -3.32
CA LYS A 108 -6.09 8.89 -2.33
C LYS A 108 -5.73 8.31 -0.98
N THR A 109 -5.18 9.15 -0.11
CA THR A 109 -4.95 8.80 1.29
C THR A 109 -5.77 9.71 2.18
N ASP A 110 -6.25 9.16 3.29
CA ASP A 110 -7.00 9.91 4.30
C ASP A 110 -6.44 9.59 5.69
N ALA A 111 -6.00 10.64 6.38
CA ALA A 111 -5.39 10.54 7.70
C ALA A 111 -6.40 10.54 8.86
N SER A 112 -7.69 10.72 8.58
CA SER A 112 -8.77 10.79 9.58
C SER A 112 -9.49 9.46 9.79
N ILE A 113 -9.25 8.49 8.92
CA ILE A 113 -9.93 7.19 8.94
C ILE A 113 -8.94 6.06 9.23
N VAL A 114 -9.46 4.97 9.83
CA VAL A 114 -8.72 3.70 10.03
C VAL A 114 -9.14 2.63 9.03
N ASN A 115 -10.27 2.80 8.35
CA ASN A 115 -10.75 1.87 7.35
C ASN A 115 -10.99 2.62 6.04
N GLY A 116 -10.20 2.26 5.03
CA GLY A 116 -10.30 2.76 3.67
C GLY A 116 -11.49 2.19 2.92
N SER A 117 -11.69 2.69 1.70
CA SER A 117 -12.81 2.28 0.85
C SER A 117 -12.44 2.31 -0.61
N VAL A 118 -13.03 1.42 -1.39
CA VAL A 118 -13.04 1.51 -2.86
C VAL A 118 -14.35 2.19 -3.27
N LEU A 119 -14.24 3.33 -3.95
CA LEU A 119 -15.40 4.09 -4.43
C LEU A 119 -15.62 3.85 -5.92
N ASP A 120 -16.87 3.56 -6.25
CA ASP A 120 -17.32 3.43 -7.63
C ASP A 120 -17.22 4.76 -8.40
N PRO A 121 -17.14 4.68 -9.75
CA PRO A 121 -17.21 5.86 -10.59
C PRO A 121 -18.48 6.67 -10.30
N ASN A 122 -18.31 8.00 -10.25
CA ASN A 122 -19.41 8.92 -9.98
C ASN A 122 -19.66 9.81 -11.22
N PRO A 123 -20.77 10.57 -11.27
CA PRO A 123 -21.08 11.41 -12.44
C PRO A 123 -19.99 12.43 -12.82
N ASN A 124 -19.17 12.87 -11.86
CA ASN A 124 -18.05 13.79 -12.10
C ASN A 124 -16.77 13.06 -12.54
N SER A 125 -16.71 11.73 -12.40
CA SER A 125 -15.58 10.88 -12.78
C SER A 125 -16.09 9.49 -13.20
N PRO A 126 -16.81 9.40 -14.33
CA PRO A 126 -17.65 8.24 -14.66
C PRO A 126 -16.87 6.97 -15.02
N ASN A 127 -15.55 7.05 -15.17
CA ASN A 127 -14.69 5.93 -15.53
C ASN A 127 -13.55 5.69 -14.52
N VAL A 128 -13.66 6.27 -13.32
CA VAL A 128 -12.55 6.30 -12.35
C VAL A 128 -12.95 5.62 -11.04
N LEU A 129 -12.36 4.47 -10.79
CA LEU A 129 -12.35 3.82 -9.47
C LEU A 129 -11.40 4.58 -8.55
N THR A 130 -11.91 5.06 -7.42
CA THR A 130 -11.08 5.76 -6.42
C THR A 130 -10.83 4.86 -5.24
N VAL A 131 -9.56 4.52 -4.99
CA VAL A 131 -9.15 3.78 -3.81
C VAL A 131 -8.73 4.78 -2.74
N ILE A 132 -9.51 4.88 -1.66
CA ILE A 132 -9.19 5.66 -0.47
C ILE A 132 -8.44 4.75 0.50
N ILE A 133 -7.16 5.03 0.69
CA ILE A 133 -6.28 4.32 1.61
C ILE A 133 -6.28 5.04 2.96
N ALA A 134 -6.72 4.36 4.01
CA ALA A 134 -6.57 4.84 5.38
C ALA A 134 -5.08 4.95 5.73
N PHE A 135 -4.60 6.16 6.02
CA PHE A 135 -3.22 6.40 6.46
C PHE A 135 -3.16 7.41 7.60
N PRO A 136 -3.77 7.08 8.76
CA PRO A 136 -3.74 7.95 9.92
C PRO A 136 -2.34 8.02 10.54
N PRO A 137 -2.08 8.99 11.44
CA PRO A 137 -0.89 8.98 12.27
C PRO A 137 -0.79 7.66 13.06
N CYS A 138 0.42 7.09 13.16
CA CYS A 138 0.64 5.91 13.98
C CYS A 138 0.23 6.20 15.43
N PRO A 139 -0.62 5.37 16.06
CA PRO A 139 -0.93 5.52 17.47
C PRO A 139 0.33 5.33 18.31
N LYS A 140 0.32 5.89 19.52
CA LYS A 140 1.41 5.64 20.47
C LYS A 140 1.37 4.18 20.91
N PHE A 141 2.47 3.47 20.76
CA PHE A 141 2.51 2.05 21.12
C PHE A 141 2.20 1.82 22.61
N SER A 142 1.20 1.00 22.88
CA SER A 142 0.79 0.57 24.22
C SER A 142 -0.16 -0.63 24.14
N GLU A 143 -0.30 -1.38 25.23
CA GLU A 143 -1.25 -2.51 25.32
C GLU A 143 -2.71 -2.10 25.11
N ALA A 144 -3.07 -0.84 25.41
CA ALA A 144 -4.43 -0.33 25.24
C ALA A 144 -4.77 0.06 23.80
N THR A 145 -3.76 0.12 22.91
CA THR A 145 -3.95 0.57 21.53
C THR A 145 -3.35 -0.43 20.57
N LEU A 146 -2.07 -0.30 20.27
CA LEU A 146 -1.31 -1.15 19.37
C LEU A 146 0.08 -1.37 19.96
N THR A 147 0.53 -2.61 20.02
CA THR A 147 1.90 -2.96 20.38
C THR A 147 2.76 -3.15 19.14
N LYS A 148 4.08 -2.99 19.28
CA LYS A 148 5.03 -3.30 18.19
C LYS A 148 4.99 -4.77 17.79
N GLU A 149 4.72 -5.65 18.75
CA GLU A 149 4.60 -7.09 18.51
C GLU A 149 3.39 -7.40 17.64
N GLU A 150 2.20 -6.87 17.97
CA GLU A 150 1.00 -7.05 17.13
C GLU A 150 1.22 -6.54 15.70
N LEU A 151 1.85 -5.37 15.56
CA LEU A 151 2.14 -4.78 14.25
C LEU A 151 3.15 -5.62 13.46
N SER A 152 4.17 -6.16 14.13
CA SER A 152 5.16 -7.06 13.54
C SER A 152 4.53 -8.40 13.15
N ASN A 153 3.66 -8.96 14.00
CA ASN A 153 2.94 -10.18 13.73
C ASN A 153 2.04 -10.02 12.51
N TRP A 154 1.32 -8.89 12.40
CA TRP A 154 0.52 -8.59 11.23
C TRP A 154 1.35 -8.38 9.95
N LEU A 155 2.46 -7.65 10.04
CA LEU A 155 3.40 -7.47 8.92
C LEU A 155 3.90 -8.82 8.40
N ASN A 156 4.14 -9.79 9.28
CA ASN A 156 4.64 -11.11 8.95
C ASN A 156 3.54 -12.16 8.74
N ASP A 157 2.26 -11.79 8.85
CA ASP A 157 1.16 -12.71 8.62
C ASP A 157 1.09 -13.11 7.14
N ARG A 158 1.20 -14.41 6.90
CA ARG A 158 1.14 -15.05 5.58
C ARG A 158 -0.04 -16.01 5.48
N ASP A 159 -1.02 -15.94 6.37
CA ASP A 159 -2.23 -16.73 6.22
C ASP A 159 -3.05 -16.21 5.03
N SER A 160 -3.31 -17.08 4.05
CA SER A 160 -4.10 -16.77 2.85
C SER A 160 -5.60 -16.65 3.13
N THR A 161 -6.05 -17.03 4.33
CA THR A 161 -7.45 -17.02 4.75
C THR A 161 -7.80 -15.84 5.65
N ASN A 162 -6.79 -15.20 6.25
CA ASN A 162 -6.96 -14.02 7.08
C ASN A 162 -6.62 -12.74 6.31
N TYR A 163 -7.58 -11.84 6.09
CA TYR A 163 -7.39 -10.60 5.33
C TYR A 163 -7.45 -9.33 6.17
N THR A 164 -7.85 -9.45 7.43
CA THR A 164 -8.05 -8.30 8.33
C THR A 164 -7.09 -8.38 9.51
N PRO A 165 -6.48 -7.26 9.92
CA PRO A 165 -5.64 -7.26 11.10
C PRO A 165 -6.47 -7.60 12.35
N PRO A 166 -5.90 -8.35 13.31
CA PRO A 166 -6.59 -8.66 14.56
C PRO A 166 -6.78 -7.42 15.44
N ASN A 167 -5.90 -6.42 15.31
CA ASN A 167 -5.97 -5.17 16.05
C ASN A 167 -6.63 -4.07 15.18
N SER A 168 -7.69 -3.46 15.69
CA SER A 168 -8.52 -2.48 14.97
C SER A 168 -7.86 -1.12 14.73
N PHE A 169 -6.74 -0.83 15.40
CA PHE A 169 -5.95 0.38 15.14
C PHE A 169 -5.06 0.24 13.90
N ILE A 170 -4.86 -0.97 13.39
CA ILE A 170 -4.11 -1.20 12.16
C ILE A 170 -5.00 -0.86 10.96
N PRO A 171 -4.61 0.10 10.09
CA PRO A 171 -5.45 0.52 9.00
C PRO A 171 -5.67 -0.60 7.99
N THR A 172 -6.90 -0.73 7.51
CA THR A 172 -7.27 -1.66 6.44
C THR A 172 -8.13 -0.96 5.40
N CYS A 173 -8.58 -1.68 4.38
CA CYS A 173 -9.52 -1.19 3.39
C CYS A 173 -10.70 -2.16 3.32
N SER A 174 -11.90 -1.67 3.57
CA SER A 174 -13.13 -2.42 3.33
C SER A 174 -13.55 -2.29 1.86
N CYS A 175 -14.03 -3.41 1.32
CA CYS A 175 -14.65 -3.50 0.02
C CYS A 175 -16.17 -3.45 0.16
#